data_AF-A0A526YR81-F1
#
_entry.id   AF-A0A526YR81-F1
#
_cell.length_a   1.000
_cell.length_b   1.000
_cell.length_c   1.000
_cell.angle_alpha   90.00
_cell.angle_beta   90.00
_cell.angle_gamma   90.00
#
_symmetry.space_group_name_H-M   'P 1'
#
loop_
_entity.id
_entity.type
_entity.pdbx_description
1 polymer ?
#
loop_
_entity_poly.entity_id
_entity_poly.type
_entity_poly.pdbx_seq_one_letter_code
_entity_poly.pdbx_strand_id
1 'polypeptide(L)'
;MVVSANRLELLQIADAVAREKSIDKSIVIAAMADAIQKAARSRYGQETNIRADINPNTGEMKLQRLMEVVEKVDDYATQIAISSARER
;
A
#
# COMPACT_ATOMS: atom_id res chain seq x y z
N MET A 1 -2.09 14.84 -9.74
CA MET A 1 -3.30 14.22 -9.17
C MET A 1 -3.02 13.96 -7.69
N VAL A 2 -3.81 14.59 -6.83
CA VAL A 2 -3.67 14.74 -5.37
C VAL A 2 -3.38 13.43 -4.65
N VAL A 3 -2.17 13.27 -4.10
CA VAL A 3 -1.87 12.18 -3.13
C VAL A 3 -0.89 12.60 -2.02
N SER A 4 -0.68 13.90 -1.84
CA SER A 4 -0.15 14.42 -0.59
C SER A 4 -1.32 14.90 0.27
N ALA A 5 -2.23 13.98 0.65
CA ALA A 5 -2.92 14.17 1.92
C ALA A 5 -1.79 14.32 2.94
N ASN A 6 -1.73 15.47 3.60
CA ASN A 6 -0.59 15.90 4.38
C ASN A 6 -0.18 14.76 5.33
N ARG A 7 1.03 14.23 5.21
CA ARG A 7 1.47 13.02 5.95
C ARG A 7 1.21 13.15 7.45
N LEU A 8 1.33 14.39 7.94
CA LEU A 8 1.05 14.76 9.31
C LEU A 8 -0.44 14.68 9.68
N GLU A 9 -1.35 15.07 8.78
CA GLU A 9 -2.79 14.93 9.00
C GLU A 9 -3.21 13.47 9.11
N LEU A 10 -2.63 12.58 8.28
CA LEU A 10 -2.93 11.16 8.35
C LEU A 10 -2.53 10.57 9.72
N LEU A 11 -1.34 10.92 10.22
CA LEU A 11 -0.89 10.49 11.55
C LEU A 11 -1.76 11.07 12.66
N GLN A 12 -2.19 12.32 12.55
CA GLN A 12 -3.07 12.97 13.53
C GLN A 12 -4.46 12.32 13.58
N ILE A 13 -5.04 12.00 12.43
CA ILE A 13 -6.30 11.27 12.34
C ILE A 13 -6.15 9.88 12.97
N ALA A 14 -5.06 9.17 12.65
CA ALA A 14 -4.80 7.87 13.23
C ALA A 14 -4.67 7.92 14.76
N ASP A 15 -3.99 8.94 15.30
CA ASP A 15 -3.84 9.16 16.74
C ASP A 15 -5.18 9.49 17.43
N ALA A 16 -5.98 10.36 16.82
CA ALA A 16 -7.31 10.71 17.32
C ALA A 16 -8.23 9.47 17.39
N VAL A 17 -8.25 8.64 16.34
CA VAL A 17 -9.03 7.41 16.30
C VAL A 17 -8.51 6.38 17.31
N ALA A 18 -7.19 6.23 17.43
CA ALA A 18 -6.56 5.35 18.42
C ALA A 18 -6.98 5.70 19.85
N ARG A 19 -6.97 7.00 20.18
CA ARG A 19 -7.40 7.52 21.48
C ARG A 19 -8.89 7.35 21.73
N GLU A 20 -9.73 7.59 20.73
CA GLU A 20 -11.19 7.45 20.84
C GLU A 20 -11.59 5.99 21.09
N LYS A 21 -10.96 5.06 20.37
CA LYS A 21 -11.28 3.62 20.45
C LYS A 21 -10.42 2.87 21.48
N SER A 22 -9.49 3.54 22.17
CA SER A 22 -8.53 2.94 23.11
C SER A 22 -7.79 1.74 22.52
N ILE A 23 -7.31 1.88 21.28
CA ILE A 23 -6.53 0.87 20.55
C ILE A 23 -5.16 1.42 20.18
N ASP A 24 -4.21 0.53 19.93
CA ASP A 24 -2.87 0.93 19.53
C ASP A 24 -2.89 1.66 18.17
N LYS A 25 -2.16 2.78 18.09
CA LYS A 25 -2.02 3.57 16.85
C LYS A 25 -1.52 2.73 15.67
N SER A 26 -0.65 1.75 15.92
CA SER A 26 -0.16 0.83 14.89
C SER A 26 -1.28 0.02 14.23
N ILE A 27 -2.31 -0.38 14.99
CA ILE A 27 -3.47 -1.11 14.49
C ILE A 27 -4.30 -0.20 13.58
N VAL A 28 -4.51 1.05 13.98
CA VAL A 28 -5.24 2.03 13.17
C VAL A 28 -4.52 2.29 11.85
N ILE A 29 -3.20 2.50 11.91
CA ILE A 29 -2.38 2.75 10.71
C ILE A 29 -2.39 1.53 9.78
N ALA A 30 -2.28 0.31 10.33
CA ALA A 30 -2.39 -0.92 9.54
C ALA A 30 -3.77 -1.05 8.86
N ALA A 31 -4.85 -0.74 9.57
CA ALA A 31 -6.20 -0.74 9.01
C ALA A 31 -6.37 0.32 7.89
N MET A 32 -5.79 1.52 8.08
CA MET A 32 -5.77 2.55 7.04
C MET A 32 -4.98 2.10 5.82
N ALA A 33 -3.82 1.46 6.01
CA ALA A 33 -3.03 0.92 4.90
C ALA A 33 -3.83 -0.15 4.12
N ASP A 34 -4.52 -1.07 4.80
CA ASP A 34 -5.35 -2.08 4.16
C ASP A 34 -6.53 -1.47 3.39
N ALA A 35 -7.19 -0.45 3.96
CA ALA A 35 -8.25 0.29 3.29
C ALA A 35 -7.73 0.95 1.99
N ILE A 36 -6.55 1.55 2.03
CA ILE A 36 -5.93 2.15 0.83
C ILE A 36 -5.52 1.07 -0.18
N GLN A 37 -5.00 -0.07 0.28
CA GLN A 37 -4.68 -1.20 -0.57
C GLN A 37 -5.92 -1.67 -1.34
N LYS A 38 -7.06 -1.82 -0.65
CA LYS A 38 -8.33 -2.19 -1.26
C LYS A 38 -8.82 -1.14 -2.27
N ALA A 39 -8.72 0.14 -1.94
CA ALA A 39 -9.05 1.23 -2.84
C ALA A 39 -8.14 1.25 -4.09
N ALA A 40 -6.84 0.96 -3.92
CA ALA A 40 -5.89 0.88 -5.01
C ALA A 40 -6.19 -0.31 -5.94
N ARG A 41 -6.50 -1.50 -5.40
CA ARG A 41 -6.94 -2.65 -6.20
C ARG A 41 -8.19 -2.35 -7.02
N SER A 42 -9.16 -1.65 -6.42
CA SER A 42 -10.36 -1.22 -7.15
C SER A 42 -10.05 -0.26 -8.31
N ARG A 43 -8.98 0.53 -8.20
CA ARG A 43 -8.63 1.57 -9.18
C ARG A 43 -7.69 1.09 -10.29
N TYR A 44 -6.79 0.17 -9.97
CA TYR A 44 -5.73 -0.31 -10.88
C TYR A 44 -5.94 -1.76 -11.35
N GLY A 45 -7.06 -2.38 -10.98
CA GLY A 45 -7.41 -3.75 -11.34
C GLY A 45 -7.26 -4.71 -10.15
N GLN A 46 -8.29 -5.52 -9.92
CA GLN A 46 -8.35 -6.52 -8.84
C GLN A 46 -7.24 -7.57 -8.96
N GLU A 47 -6.87 -7.89 -10.20
CA GLU A 47 -5.81 -8.83 -10.57
C GLU A 47 -4.42 -8.30 -10.15
N THR A 48 -4.27 -6.98 -10.04
CA THR A 48 -2.98 -6.37 -9.72
C THR A 48 -2.69 -6.48 -8.22
N ASN A 49 -1.61 -7.18 -7.86
CA ASN A 49 -1.18 -7.25 -6.47
C ASN A 49 -0.54 -5.94 -6.03
N ILE A 50 -1.33 -5.06 -5.42
CA ILE A 50 -0.86 -3.78 -4.88
C ILE A 50 -0.68 -3.93 -3.38
N ARG A 51 0.45 -3.41 -2.88
CA ARG A 51 0.76 -3.28 -1.47
C ARG A 51 0.85 -1.82 -1.08
N ALA A 52 0.10 -1.44 -0.06
CA ALA A 52 0.21 -0.13 0.57
C ALA A 52 0.87 -0.29 1.94
N ASP A 53 1.87 0.53 2.21
CA ASP A 53 2.58 0.56 3.50
C ASP A 53 2.62 2.00 4.00
N ILE A 54 2.48 2.19 5.31
CA ILE A 54 2.50 3.51 5.95
C ILE A 54 3.49 3.45 7.10
N ASN A 55 4.51 4.31 7.06
CA ASN A 55 5.46 4.45 8.14
C ASN A 55 4.80 5.15 9.34
N PRO A 56 4.71 4.50 10.52
CA PRO A 56 3.99 5.05 11.67
C PRO A 56 4.69 6.22 12.36
N ASN A 57 5.97 6.45 12.04
CA ASN A 57 6.77 7.54 12.60
C ASN A 57 6.80 8.76 11.68
N THR A 58 6.93 8.55 10.37
CA THR A 58 7.08 9.64 9.39
C THR A 58 5.79 9.98 8.65
N GLY A 59 4.80 9.09 8.69
CA GLY A 59 3.56 9.20 7.89
C GLY A 59 3.82 9.01 6.40
N GLU A 60 5.00 8.54 6.01
CA GLU A 60 5.32 8.25 4.62
C GLU A 60 4.53 7.02 4.16
N MET A 61 3.73 7.22 3.12
CA MET A 61 2.98 6.15 2.49
C MET A 61 3.71 5.69 1.23
N LYS A 62 3.92 4.39 1.10
CA LYS A 62 4.44 3.74 -0.10
C LYS A 62 3.38 2.88 -0.74
N LEU A 63 3.20 3.03 -2.04
CA LEU A 63 2.35 2.16 -2.84
C LEU A 63 3.25 1.42 -3.83
N GLN A 64 3.29 0.10 -3.72
CA GLN A 64 4.11 -0.74 -4.58
C GLN A 64 3.23 -1.76 -5.28
N ARG A 65 3.50 -1.96 -6.57
CA ARG A 65 2.94 -3.07 -7.32
C ARG A 65 3.89 -4.25 -7.19
N LEU A 66 3.39 -5.36 -6.66
CA LEU A 66 4.09 -6.63 -6.60
C LEU A 66 3.81 -7.38 -7.90
N MET A 67 4.88 -7.89 -8.50
CA MET A 67 4.81 -8.79 -9.64
C MET A 67 5.54 -10.08 -9.27
N GLU A 68 5.00 -11.21 -9.68
CA GLU A 68 5.62 -12.51 -9.48
C GLU A 68 6.76 -12.69 -10.48
N VAL A 69 7.95 -13.02 -9.99
CA VAL A 69 9.13 -13.23 -10.84
C VAL A 69 9.16 -14.69 -11.28
N VAL A 70 9.01 -14.94 -12.57
CA VAL A 70 8.89 -16.28 -13.16
C VAL A 70 9.85 -16.47 -14.34
N GLU A 71 10.15 -17.73 -14.68
CA GLU A 71 10.97 -18.05 -15.86
C GLU A 71 10.18 -17.96 -17.17
N LYS A 72 8.93 -18.41 -17.18
CA LYS A 72 7.99 -18.28 -18.29
C LYS A 72 6.80 -17.47 -17.81
N VAL A 73 6.49 -16.39 -18.52
CA VAL A 73 5.36 -15.52 -18.21
C VAL A 73 4.11 -16.10 -18.87
N ASP A 74 3.16 -16.54 -18.04
CA ASP A 74 1.83 -16.98 -18.46
C ASP A 74 0.80 -15.85 -18.31
N ASP A 75 0.99 -14.96 -17.34
CA ASP A 75 0.15 -13.77 -17.11
C ASP A 75 0.99 -12.48 -17.03
N TYR A 76 0.98 -11.69 -18.09
CA TYR A 76 1.71 -10.40 -18.16
C TYR A 76 1.17 -9.31 -17.21
N ALA A 77 -0.02 -9.48 -16.65
CA ALA A 77 -0.59 -8.51 -15.70
C ALA A 77 0.04 -8.65 -14.31
N THR A 78 0.34 -9.88 -13.90
CA THR A 78 0.79 -10.21 -12.54
C THR A 78 2.22 -10.74 -12.50
N GLN A 79 2.77 -11.21 -13.62
CA GLN A 79 4.08 -11.84 -13.69
C GLN A 79 5.09 -11.02 -14.49
N ILE A 80 6.36 -11.20 -14.16
CA ILE A 80 7.51 -10.61 -14.86
C ILE A 80 8.59 -11.68 -15.06
N ALA A 81 9.20 -11.69 -16.25
CA ALA A 81 10.30 -12.60 -16.54
C ALA A 81 11.51 -12.28 -15.65
N ILE A 82 12.23 -13.30 -15.20
CA ILE A 82 13.42 -13.14 -14.35
C ILE A 82 14.50 -12.27 -14.98
N SER A 83 14.63 -12.29 -16.30
CA SER A 83 15.52 -11.41 -17.06
C SER A 83 15.13 -9.94 -16.89
N SER A 84 13.86 -9.61 -17.09
CA SER A 84 13.33 -8.25 -16.96
C SER A 84 13.26 -7.77 -15.51
N ALA A 85 13.09 -8.68 -14.54
CA ALA A 85 13.07 -8.33 -13.12
C ALA A 85 14.44 -7.87 -12.60
N ARG A 86 15.55 -8.36 -13.17
CA ARG A 86 16.92 -8.01 -12.76
C ARG A 86 17.38 -6.64 -13.25
N GLU A 87 16.71 -6.05 -14.23
CA GLU A 87 17.04 -4.73 -14.80
C GLU A 87 16.35 -3.56 -14.09
N ARG A 88 15.47 -3.83 -13.11
CA ARG A 88 14.69 -2.83 -12.35
C ARG A 88 15.14 -2.72 -10.91
#